data_AF-A0A9D6LIC1-F1
#
_entry.id   AF-A0A9D6LIC1-F1
#
_cell.length_a   1.000
_cell.length_b   1.000
_cell.length_c   1.000
_cell.angle_alpha   90.00
_cell.angle_beta   90.00
_cell.angle_gamma   90.00
#
_symmetry.space_group_name_H-M   'P 1'
#
loop_
_entity.id
_entity.type
_entity.pdbx_description
1 polymer ?
#
loop_
_entity_poly.entity_id
_entity_poly.type
_entity_poly.pdbx_seq_one_letter_code
_entity_poly.pdbx_strand_id
1 'polypeptide(L)' 'MQNAEVINAERLEPAIIRVYPGVAGWNVAESEFSRLLAKFEAKEEALGYAMSLAENKSPTTIEVYGKSGVLEARSAYRAA' A
#
# COMPACT_ATOMS: atom_id res chain seq x y z
N MET A 1 20.11 34.54 21.62
CA MET A 1 19.20 33.38 21.77
C MET A 1 18.12 33.48 20.72
N GLN A 2 18.16 32.65 19.69
CA GLN A 2 17.01 32.38 18.83
C GLN A 2 17.12 30.90 18.44
N ASN A 3 16.41 30.05 19.18
CA ASN A 3 16.20 28.66 18.78
C ASN A 3 15.18 28.74 17.64
N ALA A 4 15.65 28.54 16.41
CA ALA A 4 14.75 28.30 15.29
C ALA A 4 14.04 26.97 15.54
N GLU A 5 12.76 27.05 15.88
CA GLU A 5 11.89 25.91 16.06
C GLU A 5 11.79 25.21 14.70
N VAL A 6 12.48 24.06 14.58
CA VAL A 6 12.36 23.20 13.41
C VAL A 6 10.93 22.68 13.44
N ILE A 7 10.07 23.26 12.59
CA ILE A 7 8.77 22.71 12.29
C ILE A 7 9.08 21.33 11.69
N ASN A 8 8.90 20.28 12.49
CA ASN A 8 8.83 18.91 12.01
C ASN A 8 7.70 18.93 10.98
N ALA A 9 8.06 19.01 9.69
CA ALA A 9 7.13 18.69 8.62
C ALA A 9 6.58 17.32 9.01
N GLU A 10 5.27 17.25 9.26
CA GLU A 10 4.57 16.00 9.52
C GLU A 10 5.02 15.04 8.43
N ARG A 11 5.91 14.09 8.79
CA ARG A 11 6.32 13.05 7.87
C ARG A 11 5.05 12.27 7.63
N LEU A 12 4.36 12.56 6.53
CA LEU A 12 3.28 11.71 6.03
C LEU A 12 3.87 10.31 5.94
N GLU A 13 3.48 9.45 6.89
CA GLU A 13 3.92 8.07 6.87
C GLU A 13 3.44 7.47 5.55
N PRO A 14 4.33 6.84 4.76
CA PRO A 14 3.95 6.30 3.47
C PRO A 14 2.86 5.25 3.67
N ALA A 15 1.74 5.41 2.96
CA ALA A 15 0.66 4.43 3.02
C ALA A 15 1.18 3.07 2.53
N ILE A 16 0.76 1.98 3.18
CA ILE A 16 1.10 0.62 2.73
C ILE A 16 -0.16 -0.03 2.18
N ILE A 17 -0.13 -0.35 0.88
CA ILE A 17 -1.17 -1.11 0.20
C ILE A 17 -0.69 -2.55 0.07
N ARG A 18 -1.53 -3.50 0.48
CA ARG A 18 -1.24 -4.93 0.43
C ARG A 18 -2.16 -5.63 -0.54
N VAL A 19 -1.57 -6.44 -1.41
CA VAL A 19 -2.26 -7.34 -2.33
C VAL A 19 -2.00 -8.78 -1.86
N TYR A 20 -3.04 -9.52 -1.50
CA TYR A 20 -2.89 -10.84 -0.89
C TYR A 20 -4.06 -11.76 -1.23
N PRO A 21 -3.86 -13.09 -1.26
CA PRO A 21 -4.94 -14.04 -1.50
C PRO A 21 -5.92 -14.07 -0.32
N GLY A 22 -7.21 -14.09 -0.63
CA GLY A 22 -8.32 -14.27 0.31
C GLY A 22 -9.07 -15.58 0.10
N VAL A 23 -10.12 -15.81 0.90
CA VAL A 23 -10.97 -17.02 0.82
C VAL A 23 -11.59 -17.22 -0.57
N ALA A 24 -11.88 -16.13 -1.28
CA ALA A 24 -12.56 -16.16 -2.58
C ALA A 24 -11.91 -15.20 -3.60
N GLY A 25 -10.58 -15.28 -3.76
CA GLY A 25 -9.85 -14.49 -4.77
C GLY A 25 -8.68 -13.70 -4.16
N TRP A 26 -8.52 -12.45 -4.61
CA TRP A 26 -7.46 -11.53 -4.21
C TRP A 26 -8.02 -10.30 -3.53
N ASN A 27 -7.39 -9.91 -2.43
CA ASN A 27 -7.78 -8.77 -1.60
C ASN A 27 -6.77 -7.64 -1.76
N VAL A 28 -7.26 -6.40 -1.73
CA VAL A 28 -6.45 -5.20 -1.58
C VAL A 28 -6.80 -4.53 -0.26
N ALA A 29 -5.82 -4.27 0.60
CA ALA A 29 -6.01 -3.60 1.88
C ALA A 29 -5.02 -2.46 2.08
N GLU A 30 -5.39 -1.48 2.90
CA GLU A 30 -4.52 -0.39 3.37
C GLU A 30 -4.13 -0.67 4.84
N SER A 31 -2.85 -0.43 5.18
CA SER A 31 -2.26 -0.70 6.50
C SER A 31 -2.18 -2.21 6.86
N GLU A 32 -1.75 -2.58 8.08
CA GLU A 32 -1.57 -3.97 8.60
C GLU A 32 -2.85 -4.83 8.54
N PHE A 33 -3.30 -5.12 7.32
CA PHE A 33 -4.49 -5.87 6.95
C PHE A 33 -5.80 -5.36 7.58
N SER A 34 -5.78 -4.15 8.14
CA SER A 34 -6.85 -3.63 9.02
C SER A 34 -8.03 -3.08 8.21
N ARG A 35 -7.78 -2.56 7.01
CA ARG A 35 -8.82 -2.01 6.13
C ARG A 35 -8.81 -2.67 4.76
N LEU A 36 -9.69 -3.66 4.58
CA LEU A 36 -9.98 -4.21 3.26
C LEU A 36 -10.63 -3.12 2.38
N LEU A 37 -10.01 -2.82 1.24
CA LEU A 37 -10.50 -1.84 0.28
C LEU A 37 -11.35 -2.48 -0.81
N ALA A 38 -10.90 -3.61 -1.36
CA ALA A 38 -11.54 -4.27 -2.49
C ALA A 38 -11.18 -5.76 -2.56
N LYS A 39 -12.00 -6.53 -3.30
CA LYS A 39 -11.80 -7.94 -3.63
C LYS A 39 -11.92 -8.14 -5.14
N PHE A 40 -11.10 -9.04 -5.68
CA PHE A 40 -11.00 -9.35 -7.10
C PHE A 40 -10.89 -10.86 -7.31
N GLU A 41 -11.31 -11.36 -8.46
CA GLU A 41 -11.15 -12.78 -8.78
C GLU A 41 -9.70 -13.09 -9.20
N ALA A 42 -9.08 -12.18 -9.96
CA ALA A 42 -7.73 -12.33 -10.50
C ALA A 42 -6.68 -11.47 -9.77
N LYS A 43 -5.43 -11.93 -9.76
CA LYS A 43 -4.29 -11.21 -9.13
C LYS A 43 -4.02 -9.91 -9.86
N GLU A 44 -4.13 -9.95 -11.18
CA GLU A 44 -3.81 -8.87 -12.11
C GLU A 44 -4.73 -7.67 -11.90
N GLU A 45 -6.03 -7.91 -11.67
CA GLU A 45 -7.01 -6.86 -11.37
C GLU A 45 -6.73 -6.19 -10.02
N ALA A 46 -6.40 -6.98 -9.00
CA ALA A 46 -6.02 -6.46 -7.69
C ALA A 46 -4.76 -5.61 -7.76
N LEU A 47 -3.77 -6.01 -8.56
CA LEU A 47 -2.55 -5.24 -8.80
C LEU A 47 -2.85 -3.93 -9.53
N GLY A 48 -3.67 -3.96 -10.58
CA GLY A 48 -4.07 -2.75 -11.31
C GLY A 48 -4.75 -1.73 -10.40
N TYR A 49 -5.66 -2.19 -9.53
CA TYR A 49 -6.30 -1.33 -8.54
C TYR A 49 -5.32 -0.77 -7.50
N ALA A 50 -4.40 -1.60 -6.98
CA ALA A 50 -3.39 -1.15 -6.03
C ALA A 50 -2.44 -0.09 -6.63
N MET A 51 -2.06 -0.24 -7.90
CA MET A 51 -1.27 0.75 -8.63
C MET A 51 -2.02 2.08 -8.78
N SER A 52 -3.29 2.04 -9.19
CA SER A 52 -4.14 3.25 -9.28
C SER A 52 -4.25 3.98 -7.94
N LEU A 53 -4.38 3.25 -6.82
CA LEU A 53 -4.39 3.86 -5.49
C LEU A 53 -3.05 4.52 -5.15
N ALA A 54 -1.93 3.87 -5.46
CA ALA A 54 -0.59 4.37 -5.17
C ALA A 54 -0.26 5.65 -5.96
N GLU A 55 -0.74 5.77 -7.20
CA GLU A 55 -0.61 7.00 -8.02
C GLU A 55 -1.32 8.21 -7.38
N ASN A 56 -2.45 7.98 -6.70
CA ASN A 56 -3.24 9.04 -6.07
C ASN A 56 -2.84 9.36 -4.63
N LYS A 57 -2.01 8.53 -3.97
CA LYS A 57 -1.68 8.62 -2.53
C LYS A 57 -0.17 8.64 -2.25
N SER A 58 0.60 9.43 -2.99
CA SER A 58 2.05 9.51 -2.77
C SER A 58 2.42 10.17 -1.44
N PRO A 59 3.37 9.61 -0.66
CA PRO A 59 4.13 8.37 -0.92
C PRO A 59 3.38 7.10 -0.50
N THR A 60 3.45 6.04 -1.32
CA THR A 60 2.80 4.74 -1.03
C THR A 60 3.77 3.58 -1.29
N THR A 61 3.67 2.48 -0.54
CA THR A 61 4.34 1.21 -0.84
C THR A 61 3.31 0.14 -1.14
N ILE A 62 3.50 -0.62 -2.22
CA ILE A 62 2.69 -1.80 -2.53
C ILE A 62 3.46 -3.05 -2.12
N GLU A 63 2.82 -3.92 -1.34
CA GLU A 63 3.33 -5.24 -0.94
C GLU A 63 2.43 -6.33 -1.53
N VAL A 64 3.04 -7.33 -2.16
CA VAL A 64 2.33 -8.47 -2.75
C VAL A 64 2.69 -9.74 -2.02
N TYR A 65 1.68 -10.46 -1.53
CA TYR A 65 1.83 -11.68 -0.75
C TYR A 65 1.34 -12.89 -1.53
N GLY A 66 2.02 -14.02 -1.37
CA GLY A 66 1.64 -15.32 -1.90
C GLY A 66 0.63 -16.06 -1.02
N LYS A 67 0.18 -17.24 -1.47
CA LYS A 67 -0.79 -18.10 -0.73
C LYS A 67 -0.33 -18.54 0.65
N SER A 68 0.98 -18.59 0.89
CA SER A 68 1.59 -18.90 2.18
C SER A 68 1.65 -17.70 3.15
N GLY A 69 1.19 -16.51 2.73
CA GLY A 69 1.37 -15.27 3.48
C GLY A 69 2.80 -14.71 3.43
N VAL A 70 3.66 -15.25 2.56
CA VAL A 70 5.02 -14.76 2.33
C VAL A 70 4.99 -13.56 1.38
N LEU A 71 5.77 -12.52 1.71
CA LEU A 71 5.97 -11.36 0.86
C LEU A 71 6.76 -11.78 -0.39
N GLU A 72 6.11 -11.69 -1.57
CA GLU A 72 6.71 -12.03 -2.87
C GLU A 72 7.35 -10.81 -3.53
N ALA A 73 6.73 -9.63 -3.38
CA ALA A 73 7.23 -8.39 -4.00
C ALA A 73 6.89 -7.16 -3.14
N ARG A 74 7.75 -6.15 -3.19
CA ARG A 74 7.54 -4.84 -2.57
C ARG A 74 8.02 -3.73 -3.50
N SER A 75 7.15 -2.78 -3.79
CA SER A 75 7.43 -1.65 -4.68
C SER A 75 7.06 -0.33 -4.01
N ALA A 76 8.01 0.59 -3.90
CA ALA A 76 7.76 1.94 -3.39
C ALA A 76 7.34 2.85 -4.56
N TYR A 77 6.24 3.58 -4.36
CA TYR A 77 5.69 4.55 -5.28
C TYR A 77 5.84 5.95 -4.71
N ARG A 78 6.36 6.83 -5.55
CA ARG A 78 6.33 8.27 -5.38
C ARG A 78 5.62 8.83 -6.61
N ALA A 79 4.66 9.72 -6.41
CA ALA A 79 4.14 10.53 -7.50
C ALA A 79 5.32 11.27 -8.12
N ALA A 80 5.36 11.26 -9.45
CA ALA A 80 6.38 11.91 -10.25
C ALA A 80 6.35 13.44 -10.10
#